data_AF-A0A975CSU2-F1
#
_entry.id   AF-A0A975CSU2-F1
#
_cell.length_a   1.000
_cell.length_b   1.000
_cell.length_c   1.000
_cell.angle_alpha   90.00
_cell.angle_beta   90.00
_cell.angle_gamma   90.00
#
_symmetry.space_group_name_H-M   'P 1'
#
loop_
_entity.id
_entity.type
_entity.pdbx_description
1 polymer ?
#
loop_
_entity_poly.entity_id
_entity_poly.type
_entity_poly.pdbx_seq_one_letter_code
_entity_poly.pdbx_strand_id
1 'polypeptide(L)'
;MIQESAKSKKIVKNAKKYDKSKKWSYEAEKDNFKSNTNKCNKFVYDILTESGASPGLPNGNPIKKFFGYGSPPTASQWADPNYDIPGWDVVSSPKAGDVVAVSANFSDATGHVGIMISGTQSIGASHYTVRITNFGTSSYNLSEYPGNNGYVYRRYVGN
;
A
#
# COMPACT_ATOMS: atom_id res chain seq x y z
N MET A 1 2.54 27.06 5.35
CA MET A 1 1.72 25.84 5.18
C MET A 1 2.05 25.24 3.82
N ILE A 2 2.72 24.09 3.76
CA ILE A 2 2.99 23.42 2.47
C ILE A 2 1.68 22.75 2.04
N GLN A 3 1.10 23.24 0.95
CA GLN A 3 -0.17 22.76 0.41
C GLN A 3 -0.03 21.32 -0.08
N GLU A 4 -1.00 20.47 0.26
CA GLU A 4 -1.07 19.09 -0.21
C GLU A 4 -1.16 19.04 -1.75
N SER A 5 -0.34 18.20 -2.38
CA SER A 5 -0.24 18.13 -3.85
C SER A 5 -1.56 17.65 -4.48
N ALA A 6 -1.79 18.00 -5.74
CA ALA A 6 -2.98 17.54 -6.48
C ALA A 6 -3.05 16.00 -6.53
N LYS A 7 -1.91 15.31 -6.55
CA LYS A 7 -1.84 13.85 -6.55
C LYS A 7 -2.20 13.24 -5.20
N SER A 8 -1.67 13.75 -4.09
CA SER A 8 -2.04 13.28 -2.75
C SER A 8 -3.57 13.36 -2.54
N LYS A 9 -4.18 14.49 -2.93
CA LYS A 9 -5.65 14.65 -2.87
C LYS A 9 -6.39 13.63 -3.73
N LYS A 10 -5.90 13.34 -4.93
CA LYS A 10 -6.51 12.34 -5.83
C LYS A 10 -6.38 10.92 -5.28
N ILE A 11 -5.23 10.57 -4.70
CA ILE A 11 -4.99 9.29 -4.02
C ILE A 11 -5.98 9.10 -2.89
N VAL A 12 -6.09 10.08 -1.98
CA VAL A 12 -7.01 9.99 -0.84
C VAL A 12 -8.46 9.90 -1.29
N LYS A 13 -8.86 10.73 -2.27
CA LYS A 13 -10.21 10.68 -2.84
C LYS A 13 -10.52 9.30 -3.40
N ASN A 14 -9.63 8.73 -4.21
CA ASN A 14 -9.84 7.42 -4.84
C ASN A 14 -9.86 6.30 -3.80
N ALA A 15 -8.95 6.32 -2.82
CA ALA A 15 -8.94 5.33 -1.75
C ALA A 15 -10.26 5.32 -0.98
N LYS A 16 -10.75 6.50 -0.55
CA LYS A 16 -12.01 6.64 0.21
C LYS A 16 -13.25 6.17 -0.54
N LYS A 17 -13.28 6.23 -1.88
CA LYS A 17 -14.39 5.68 -2.68
C LYS A 17 -14.62 4.18 -2.44
N TYR A 18 -13.57 3.48 -2.02
CA TYR A 18 -13.60 2.03 -1.84
C TYR A 18 -13.63 1.59 -0.37
N ASP A 19 -13.86 2.49 0.59
CA ASP A 19 -14.13 2.08 1.97
C ASP A 19 -15.29 1.07 2.01
N LYS A 20 -15.15 0.02 2.82
CA LYS A 20 -16.07 -1.14 2.90
C LYS A 20 -16.15 -1.99 1.61
N SER A 21 -15.32 -1.68 0.63
CA SER A 21 -14.87 -2.49 -0.51
C SER A 21 -14.69 -3.99 -0.24
N LYS A 22 -15.54 -4.90 -0.72
CA LYS A 22 -15.19 -6.35 -0.70
C LYS A 22 -14.20 -6.76 -1.80
N LYS A 23 -13.99 -5.92 -2.83
CA LYS A 23 -13.22 -6.28 -4.04
C LYS A 23 -11.77 -6.68 -3.78
N TRP A 24 -11.14 -6.16 -2.72
CA TRP A 24 -9.76 -6.50 -2.35
C TRP A 24 -9.69 -7.29 -1.05
N SER A 25 -10.81 -7.86 -0.59
CA SER A 25 -10.79 -8.66 0.63
C SER A 25 -9.98 -9.95 0.44
N TYR A 26 -9.54 -10.54 1.54
CA TYR A 26 -8.88 -11.84 1.52
C TYR A 26 -9.76 -12.91 0.85
N GLU A 27 -11.06 -12.90 1.16
CA GLU A 27 -12.06 -13.85 0.64
C GLU A 27 -12.38 -13.69 -0.85
N ALA A 28 -12.25 -12.47 -1.40
CA ALA A 28 -12.62 -12.19 -2.79
C ALA A 28 -11.52 -12.57 -3.79
N GLU A 29 -11.92 -12.80 -5.04
CA GLU A 29 -10.99 -12.81 -6.19
C GLU A 29 -10.88 -11.42 -6.81
N LYS A 30 -9.67 -11.06 -7.24
CA LYS A 30 -9.42 -9.79 -7.94
C LYS A 30 -8.32 -9.96 -8.97
N ASP A 31 -8.71 -9.89 -10.24
CA ASP A 31 -7.81 -10.04 -11.39
C ASP A 31 -6.99 -11.33 -11.27
N ASN A 32 -5.66 -11.24 -11.17
CA ASN A 32 -4.75 -12.37 -11.00
C ASN A 32 -4.56 -12.81 -9.53
N PHE A 33 -5.21 -12.17 -8.57
CA PHE A 33 -5.16 -12.53 -7.15
C PHE A 33 -6.37 -13.40 -6.78
N LYS A 34 -6.09 -14.66 -6.43
CA LYS A 34 -7.11 -15.65 -6.04
C LYS A 34 -7.77 -15.31 -4.71
N SER A 35 -8.91 -15.94 -4.43
CA SER A 35 -9.50 -15.99 -3.10
C SER A 35 -8.52 -16.62 -2.12
N ASN A 36 -8.63 -16.26 -0.84
CA ASN A 36 -7.74 -16.70 0.23
C ASN A 36 -6.27 -16.26 0.03
N THR A 37 -6.08 -15.04 -0.50
CA THR A 37 -4.76 -14.41 -0.61
C THR A 37 -4.81 -12.97 -0.15
N ASN A 38 -3.70 -12.51 0.45
CA ASN A 38 -3.53 -11.12 0.87
C ASN A 38 -3.46 -10.19 -0.36
N LYS A 39 -4.26 -9.13 -0.37
CA LYS A 39 -4.38 -8.16 -1.48
C LYS A 39 -4.09 -6.72 -1.06
N CYS A 40 -3.41 -6.52 0.07
CA CYS A 40 -3.02 -5.20 0.54
C CYS A 40 -2.19 -4.44 -0.50
N ASN A 41 -1.16 -5.06 -1.08
CA ASN A 41 -0.36 -4.45 -2.14
C ASN A 41 -1.15 -4.22 -3.44
N LYS A 42 -2.08 -5.12 -3.80
CA LYS A 42 -2.94 -4.96 -4.97
C LYS A 42 -3.89 -3.78 -4.82
N PHE A 43 -4.49 -3.62 -3.64
CA PHE A 43 -5.33 -2.46 -3.32
C PHE A 43 -4.52 -1.18 -3.47
N VAL A 44 -3.36 -1.08 -2.83
CA VAL A 44 -2.51 0.11 -2.94
C VAL A 44 -2.15 0.39 -4.40
N TYR A 45 -1.69 -0.62 -5.15
CA TYR A 45 -1.39 -0.47 -6.57
C TYR A 45 -2.55 0.07 -7.42
N ASP A 46 -3.75 -0.47 -7.24
CA ASP A 46 -4.93 -0.07 -8.02
C ASP A 46 -5.29 1.39 -7.76
N ILE A 47 -5.30 1.81 -6.48
CA ILE A 47 -5.59 3.20 -6.12
C ILE A 47 -4.53 4.13 -6.68
N LEU A 48 -3.24 3.82 -6.50
CA LEU A 48 -2.15 4.65 -6.99
C LEU A 48 -2.17 4.76 -8.51
N THR A 49 -2.46 3.67 -9.22
CA THR A 49 -2.59 3.65 -10.68
C THR A 49 -3.80 4.47 -11.14
N GLU A 50 -4.98 4.33 -10.53
CA GLU A 50 -6.18 5.17 -10.81
C GLU A 50 -5.89 6.66 -10.57
N SER A 51 -5.03 6.97 -9.60
CA SER A 51 -4.60 8.33 -9.28
C SER A 51 -3.50 8.85 -10.22
N GLY A 52 -2.91 8.01 -11.06
CA GLY A 52 -1.78 8.34 -11.94
C GLY A 52 -0.52 8.61 -11.13
N ALA A 53 -0.22 7.73 -10.18
CA ALA A 53 0.95 7.70 -9.31
C ALA A 53 1.48 6.25 -9.20
N SER A 54 1.40 5.50 -10.30
CA SER A 54 1.68 4.06 -10.31
C SER A 54 3.10 3.76 -9.82
N PRO A 55 3.30 2.82 -8.88
CA PRO A 55 4.61 2.37 -8.45
C PRO A 55 5.24 1.33 -9.40
N GLY A 56 4.58 1.04 -10.53
CA GLY A 56 4.97 -0.01 -11.46
C GLY A 56 4.72 -1.43 -10.93
N LEU A 57 5.24 -2.42 -11.66
CA LEU A 57 5.12 -3.85 -11.37
C LEU A 57 6.52 -4.49 -11.26
N PRO A 58 7.28 -4.21 -10.17
CA PRO A 58 8.69 -4.58 -10.08
C PRO A 58 8.92 -6.08 -9.82
N ASN A 59 7.87 -6.87 -9.59
CA ASN A 59 7.99 -8.30 -9.26
C ASN A 59 7.57 -9.20 -10.42
N GLY A 60 8.12 -10.41 -10.46
CA GLY A 60 7.89 -11.39 -11.53
C GLY A 60 9.01 -11.48 -12.56
N ASN A 61 8.92 -12.47 -13.44
CA ASN A 61 9.91 -12.73 -14.50
C ASN A 61 9.92 -11.55 -15.53
N PRO A 62 11.09 -11.11 -16.03
CA PRO A 62 11.21 -10.07 -17.06
C PRO A 62 10.27 -10.24 -18.26
N ILE A 63 10.10 -11.46 -18.76
CA ILE A 63 9.19 -11.75 -19.89
C ILE A 63 7.74 -11.45 -19.50
N LYS A 64 7.33 -11.89 -18.30
CA LYS A 64 5.98 -11.61 -17.78
C LYS A 64 5.75 -10.12 -17.58
N LYS A 65 6.75 -9.38 -17.09
CA LYS A 65 6.70 -7.92 -16.94
C LYS A 65 6.55 -7.21 -18.28
N PHE A 66 7.28 -7.65 -19.30
CA PHE A 66 7.17 -7.10 -20.67
C PHE A 66 5.74 -7.23 -21.22
N PHE A 67 5.05 -8.33 -20.90
CA PHE A 67 3.64 -8.54 -21.26
C PHE A 67 2.63 -8.01 -20.23
N GLY A 68 3.05 -7.20 -19.24
CA GLY A 68 2.15 -6.57 -18.26
C GLY A 68 1.68 -7.48 -17.12
N TYR A 69 2.24 -8.68 -16.97
CA TYR A 69 1.91 -9.67 -15.93
C TYR A 69 2.86 -9.63 -14.73
N GLY A 70 3.54 -8.51 -14.48
CA GLY A 70 4.30 -8.31 -13.24
C GLY A 70 3.38 -8.21 -12.02
N SER A 71 3.95 -8.27 -10.81
CA SER A 71 3.20 -7.98 -9.57
C SER A 71 3.61 -6.64 -8.96
N PRO A 72 2.70 -5.97 -8.24
CA PRO A 72 3.01 -4.75 -7.49
C PRO A 72 4.11 -4.98 -6.44
N PRO A 73 4.74 -3.90 -5.93
CA PRO A 73 5.66 -4.02 -4.81
C PRO A 73 5.02 -4.74 -3.61
N THR A 74 5.76 -5.60 -2.93
CA THR A 74 5.30 -6.31 -1.74
C THR A 74 5.22 -5.37 -0.53
N ALA A 75 4.58 -5.80 0.56
CA ALA A 75 4.59 -5.04 1.80
C ALA A 75 6.03 -4.84 2.33
N SER A 76 6.89 -5.87 2.26
CA SER A 76 8.30 -5.75 2.64
C SER A 76 9.08 -4.77 1.76
N GLN A 77 8.81 -4.69 0.45
CA GLN A 77 9.46 -3.72 -0.44
C GLN A 77 9.03 -2.28 -0.14
N TRP A 78 7.74 -2.06 0.14
CA TRP A 78 7.29 -0.77 0.64
C TRP A 78 7.92 -0.41 2.00
N ALA A 79 8.14 -1.42 2.85
CA ALA A 79 8.71 -1.29 4.19
C ALA A 79 10.25 -1.29 4.26
N ASP A 80 10.95 -1.53 3.16
CA ASP A 80 12.41 -1.44 3.09
C ASP A 80 12.78 -0.03 2.65
N PRO A 81 13.37 0.83 3.51
CA PRO A 81 13.71 2.20 3.13
C PRO A 81 14.77 2.30 2.02
N ASN A 82 15.52 1.23 1.75
CA ASN A 82 16.56 1.19 0.72
C ASN A 82 16.05 0.65 -0.63
N TYR A 83 14.84 0.10 -0.68
CA TYR A 83 14.24 -0.38 -1.92
C TYR A 83 13.77 0.82 -2.76
N ASP A 84 14.18 0.90 -4.03
CA ASP A 84 13.72 1.97 -4.92
C ASP A 84 12.33 1.67 -5.47
N ILE A 85 11.40 2.62 -5.29
CA ILE A 85 10.06 2.57 -5.87
C ILE A 85 9.90 3.83 -6.71
N PRO A 86 9.86 3.71 -8.07
CA PRO A 86 9.88 4.86 -8.94
C PRO A 86 8.81 5.91 -8.61
N GLY A 87 9.24 7.14 -8.34
CA GLY A 87 8.37 8.27 -7.99
C GLY A 87 7.92 8.33 -6.53
N TRP A 88 8.50 7.51 -5.63
CA TRP A 88 8.10 7.41 -4.22
C TRP A 88 9.29 7.51 -3.26
N ASP A 89 9.39 8.64 -2.57
CA ASP A 89 10.46 8.91 -1.60
C ASP A 89 10.06 8.53 -0.17
N VAL A 90 11.01 8.03 0.61
CA VAL A 90 10.82 7.76 2.04
C VAL A 90 10.68 9.08 2.80
N VAL A 91 9.70 9.16 3.71
CA VAL A 91 9.46 10.34 4.55
C VAL A 91 9.31 9.96 6.02
N SER A 92 9.76 10.85 6.92
CA SER A 92 9.66 10.67 8.37
C SER A 92 8.39 11.25 8.99
N SER A 93 7.71 12.15 8.28
CA SER A 93 6.48 12.81 8.73
C SER A 93 5.33 12.46 7.77
N PRO A 94 4.47 11.48 8.13
CA PRO A 94 3.41 11.01 7.27
C PRO A 94 2.33 12.07 7.07
N LYS A 95 1.77 12.10 5.87
CA LYS A 95 0.66 12.96 5.47
C LYS A 95 -0.35 12.15 4.67
N ALA A 96 -1.53 12.73 4.51
CA ALA A 96 -2.55 12.24 3.60
C ALA A 96 -1.97 12.05 2.18
N GLY A 97 -2.25 10.89 1.58
CA GLY A 97 -1.75 10.47 0.27
C GLY A 97 -0.45 9.66 0.29
N ASP A 98 0.25 9.60 1.43
CA ASP A 98 1.44 8.75 1.57
C ASP A 98 1.05 7.27 1.64
N VAL A 99 1.94 6.38 1.21
CA VAL A 99 1.84 4.95 1.48
C VAL A 99 2.51 4.65 2.81
N VAL A 100 1.89 3.81 3.63
CA VAL A 100 2.48 3.29 4.86
C VAL A 100 2.63 1.77 4.77
N ALA A 101 3.77 1.25 5.21
CA ALA A 101 4.03 -0.17 5.23
C ALA A 101 4.81 -0.61 6.47
N VAL A 102 4.68 -1.89 6.78
CA VAL A 102 5.48 -2.59 7.78
C VAL A 102 5.84 -3.96 7.23
N SER A 103 7.08 -4.39 7.45
CA SER A 103 7.51 -5.76 7.14
C SER A 103 7.15 -6.69 8.29
N ALA A 104 6.85 -7.95 7.98
CA ALA A 104 6.62 -8.96 9.00
C ALA A 104 6.95 -10.37 8.50
N ASN A 105 7.33 -11.23 9.44
CA ASN A 105 7.65 -12.63 9.20
C ASN A 105 6.40 -13.52 9.33
N PHE A 106 5.42 -13.34 8.43
CA PHE A 106 4.29 -14.25 8.32
C PHE A 106 4.58 -15.41 7.37
N SER A 107 3.87 -16.52 7.51
CA SER A 107 4.02 -17.68 6.61
C SER A 107 3.48 -17.42 5.20
N ASP A 108 2.57 -16.47 5.04
CA ASP A 108 1.79 -16.22 3.83
C ASP A 108 1.78 -14.73 3.40
N ALA A 109 2.53 -13.87 4.10
CA ALA A 109 2.63 -12.45 3.84
C ALA A 109 4.00 -11.90 4.21
N THR A 110 4.39 -10.81 3.55
CA THR A 110 5.65 -10.11 3.83
C THR A 110 5.49 -8.92 4.77
N GLY A 111 4.29 -8.73 5.33
CA GLY A 111 3.90 -7.57 6.11
C GLY A 111 2.53 -7.01 5.70
N HIS A 112 2.31 -5.72 5.95
CA HIS A 112 1.10 -5.01 5.57
C HIS A 112 1.40 -3.65 4.94
N VAL A 113 0.54 -3.20 4.04
CA VAL A 113 0.66 -1.91 3.35
C VAL A 113 -0.72 -1.27 3.17
N GLY A 114 -0.78 0.05 3.33
CA GLY A 114 -1.99 0.86 3.21
C GLY A 114 -1.68 2.28 2.76
N ILE A 115 -2.72 3.11 2.64
CA ILE A 115 -2.62 4.51 2.20
C ILE A 115 -3.04 5.41 3.36
N MET A 116 -2.18 6.33 3.77
CA MET A 116 -2.51 7.37 4.73
C MET A 116 -3.60 8.29 4.16
N ILE A 117 -4.69 8.47 4.89
CA ILE A 117 -5.80 9.37 4.50
C ILE A 117 -5.88 10.61 5.40
N SER A 118 -5.08 10.64 6.47
CA SER A 118 -4.83 11.75 7.37
C SER A 118 -3.48 11.52 8.07
N GLY A 119 -3.12 12.37 9.04
CA GLY A 119 -1.93 12.11 9.88
C GLY A 119 -2.11 10.98 10.91
N THR A 120 -3.32 10.45 11.07
CA THR A 120 -3.66 9.46 12.13
C THR A 120 -4.43 8.25 11.63
N GLN A 121 -4.82 8.24 10.36
CA GLN A 121 -5.63 7.17 9.78
C GLN A 121 -5.08 6.75 8.43
N SER A 122 -5.18 5.46 8.15
CA SER A 122 -4.90 4.86 6.85
C SER A 122 -6.07 4.00 6.39
N ILE A 123 -6.09 3.69 5.10
CA ILE A 123 -7.04 2.79 4.48
C ILE A 123 -6.30 1.67 3.77
N GLY A 124 -6.77 0.44 3.94
CA GLY A 124 -6.12 -0.74 3.38
C GLY A 124 -7.10 -1.90 3.24
N ALA A 125 -6.68 -2.90 2.46
CA ALA A 125 -7.41 -4.16 2.35
C ALA A 125 -7.27 -5.00 3.63
N SER A 126 -8.38 -5.58 4.10
CA SER A 126 -8.40 -6.51 5.23
C SER A 126 -9.09 -7.83 4.86
N HIS A 127 -9.30 -8.70 5.85
CA HIS A 127 -9.89 -10.02 5.63
C HIS A 127 -11.25 -9.97 4.89
N TYR A 128 -12.16 -9.10 5.33
CA TYR A 128 -13.53 -9.05 4.81
C TYR A 128 -13.81 -7.86 3.89
N THR A 129 -13.16 -6.73 4.13
CA THR A 129 -13.38 -5.49 3.37
C THR A 129 -12.13 -4.61 3.34
N VAL A 130 -12.09 -3.62 2.48
CA VAL A 130 -11.26 -2.43 2.67
C VAL A 130 -11.78 -1.67 3.90
N ARG A 131 -10.88 -1.17 4.74
CA ARG A 131 -11.23 -0.46 5.98
C ARG A 131 -10.30 0.70 6.25
N ILE A 132 -10.87 1.74 6.83
CA ILE A 132 -10.13 2.82 7.49
C ILE A 132 -9.75 2.35 8.90
N THR A 133 -8.48 2.46 9.26
CA THR A 133 -7.94 2.07 10.56
C THR A 133 -6.90 3.09 11.04
N ASN A 134 -6.31 2.85 12.21
CA ASN A 134 -5.14 3.58 12.73
C ASN A 134 -3.80 2.90 12.37
N PHE A 135 -3.81 1.94 11.41
CA PHE A 135 -2.58 1.32 10.91
C PHE A 135 -1.60 2.39 10.45
N GLY A 136 -0.33 2.27 10.85
CA GLY A 136 0.68 3.27 10.55
C GLY A 136 0.80 4.38 11.58
N THR A 137 0.03 4.41 12.66
CA THR A 137 0.13 5.47 13.69
C THR A 137 0.13 4.96 15.13
N SER A 138 -0.43 3.77 15.36
CA SER A 138 -0.44 3.13 16.68
C SER A 138 0.70 2.11 16.82
N SER A 139 1.43 2.16 17.92
CA SER A 139 2.45 1.17 18.28
C SER A 139 1.85 -0.21 18.61
N TYR A 140 0.59 -0.27 19.06
CA TYR A 140 -0.13 -1.52 19.31
C TYR A 140 -0.20 -2.40 18.06
N ASN A 141 -0.37 -1.77 16.89
CA ASN A 141 -0.41 -2.50 15.63
C ASN A 141 0.94 -3.14 15.30
N LEU A 142 2.08 -2.58 15.77
CA LEU A 142 3.41 -3.15 15.51
C LEU A 142 3.64 -4.48 16.25
N SER A 143 3.03 -4.70 17.43
CA SER A 143 3.15 -6.01 18.11
C SER A 143 2.51 -7.16 17.34
N GLU A 144 1.60 -6.86 16.41
CA GLU A 144 0.98 -7.87 15.54
C GLU A 144 1.86 -8.26 14.35
N TYR A 145 2.97 -7.55 14.11
CA TYR A 145 3.89 -7.77 12.99
C TYR A 145 5.22 -8.36 13.49
N PRO A 146 5.38 -9.69 13.56
CA PRO A 146 6.59 -10.32 14.09
C PRO A 146 7.82 -9.96 13.25
N GLY A 147 8.92 -9.57 13.91
CA GLY A 147 10.17 -9.21 13.26
C GLY A 147 10.15 -7.89 12.46
N ASN A 148 9.19 -7.01 12.75
CA ASN A 148 9.12 -5.69 12.11
C ASN A 148 10.25 -4.74 12.59
N ASN A 149 10.57 -3.75 11.75
CA ASN A 149 11.50 -2.65 12.07
C ASN A 149 10.76 -1.29 12.16
N GLY A 150 9.48 -1.31 12.53
CA GLY A 150 8.60 -0.15 12.53
C GLY A 150 7.98 0.16 11.17
N TYR A 151 7.26 1.29 11.13
CA TYR A 151 6.60 1.77 9.92
C TYR A 151 7.57 2.51 9.00
N VAL A 152 7.41 2.30 7.70
CA VAL A 152 7.99 3.15 6.65
C VAL A 152 6.86 3.85 5.92
N TYR A 153 7.06 5.15 5.67
CA TYR A 153 6.14 5.98 4.93
C TYR A 153 6.81 6.44 3.65
N ARG A 154 6.06 6.45 2.55
CA ARG A 154 6.53 6.94 1.26
C ARG A 154 5.57 7.93 0.65
N ARG A 155 6.12 9.02 0.11
CA ARG A 155 5.37 10.10 -0.53
C ARG A 155 5.62 10.10 -2.03
N TYR A 156 4.55 10.25 -2.80
CA TYR A 156 4.70 10.43 -4.24
C TYR A 156 5.36 11.78 -4.55
N VAL A 157 6.45 11.73 -5.30
CA VAL A 157 7.25 12.89 -5.74
C VAL A 157 7.36 12.98 -7.27
N GLY A 158 6.74 12.05 -7.99
CA GLY A 158 6.69 12.08 -9.45
C GLY A 158 5.85 13.25 -9.99
N ASN A 159 6.15 13.65 -11.23
CA ASN A 159 5.44 14.72 -11.94
C ASN A 159 4.11 14.25 -12.54
#